data_AF-A0A1E5GIN6-F1
#
_entry.id   AF-A0A1E5GIN6-F1
#
_cell.length_a   1.000
_cell.length_b   1.000
_cell.length_c   1.000
_cell.angle_alpha   90.00
_cell.angle_beta   90.00
_cell.angle_gamma   90.00
#
_symmetry.space_group_name_H-M   'P 1'
#
loop_
_entity.id
_entity.type
_entity.pdbx_description
1 polymer ?
#
loop_
_entity_poly.entity_id
_entity_poly.type
_entity_poly.pdbx_seq_one_letter_code
_entity_poly.pdbx_strand_id
1 'polypeptide(L)'
;MDNILAAATTIIAFVLAFTQLIKKYTKADSKWLPLLNLLTGLFLGIAWSLSFAPDQMIVFVWGGAIAGLAAGGFYDLGANTFRKDDDA
;
A
#
# COMPACT_ATOMS: atom_id res chain seq x y z
N MET A 1 -7.52 15.95 8.69
CA MET A 1 -7.42 15.37 7.32
C MET A 1 -6.06 15.67 6.71
N ASP A 2 -5.56 16.89 6.88
CA ASP A 2 -4.26 17.35 6.36
C ASP A 2 -3.07 16.44 6.75
N ASN A 3 -3.05 15.94 7.98
CA ASN A 3 -1.94 15.08 8.46
C ASN A 3 -1.90 13.69 7.80
N ILE A 4 -3.06 13.14 7.38
CA ILE A 4 -3.11 11.84 6.71
C ILE A 4 -2.49 11.94 5.31
N LEU A 5 -2.82 13.01 4.58
CA LEU A 5 -2.31 13.19 3.22
C LEU A 5 -0.80 13.45 3.21
N ALA A 6 -0.32 14.26 4.17
CA ALA A 6 1.11 14.49 4.38
C ALA A 6 1.86 13.20 4.75
N ALA A 7 1.31 12.39 5.67
CA ALA A 7 1.89 11.11 6.04
C ALA A 7 1.91 10.13 4.85
N ALA A 8 0.80 10.00 4.11
CA ALA A 8 0.70 9.12 2.95
C ALA A 8 1.74 9.47 1.87
N THR A 9 1.88 10.76 1.56
CA THR A 9 2.85 11.24 0.56
C THR A 9 4.29 10.94 0.97
N THR A 10 4.60 11.11 2.26
CA THR A 10 5.93 10.82 2.81
C THR A 10 6.28 9.33 2.71
N ILE A 11 5.29 8.45 2.95
CA ILE A 11 5.50 7.01 3.01
C ILE A 11 5.46 6.33 1.62
N ILE A 12 4.87 6.98 0.60
CA ILE A 12 4.69 6.43 -0.76
C ILE A 12 6.01 5.91 -1.38
N ALA A 13 7.11 6.64 -1.24
CA ALA A 13 8.39 6.25 -1.84
C ALA A 13 8.92 4.93 -1.25
N PHE A 14 8.77 4.77 0.08
CA PHE A 14 9.17 3.56 0.79
C PHE A 14 8.28 2.37 0.42
N VAL A 15 6.98 2.59 0.31
CA VAL A 15 6.02 1.56 -0.13
C VAL A 15 6.40 1.07 -1.53
N LEU A 16 6.61 1.98 -2.48
CA LEU A 16 6.97 1.61 -3.85
C LEU A 16 8.27 0.80 -3.89
N ALA A 17 9.30 1.22 -3.14
CA ALA A 17 10.57 0.52 -3.07
C ALA A 17 10.43 -0.88 -2.46
N PHE A 18 9.72 -1.02 -1.34
CA PHE A 18 9.49 -2.32 -0.69
C PHE A 18 8.65 -3.25 -1.56
N THR A 19 7.57 -2.75 -2.16
CA THR A 19 6.74 -3.52 -3.08
C THR A 19 7.55 -4.07 -4.24
N GLN A 20 8.37 -3.22 -4.89
CA GLN A 20 9.21 -3.67 -6.00
C GLN A 20 10.24 -4.72 -5.55
N LEU A 21 10.81 -4.55 -4.35
CA LEU A 21 11.71 -5.51 -3.76
C LEU A 21 11.02 -6.86 -3.55
N ILE A 22 9.85 -6.87 -2.89
CA ILE A 22 9.12 -8.10 -2.61
C ILE A 22 8.75 -8.81 -3.91
N LYS A 23 8.26 -8.08 -4.92
CA LYS A 23 7.96 -8.66 -6.26
C LYS A 23 9.17 -9.36 -6.86
N LYS A 24 10.36 -8.76 -6.76
CA LYS A 24 11.60 -9.35 -7.28
C LYS A 24 11.95 -10.67 -6.62
N TYR A 25 11.69 -10.82 -5.32
CA TYR A 25 12.03 -12.02 -4.56
C TYR A 25 10.96 -13.12 -4.59
N THR A 26 9.67 -12.76 -4.60
CA THR A 26 8.57 -13.74 -4.48
C THR A 26 8.01 -14.22 -5.82
N LYS A 27 8.34 -13.57 -6.95
CA LYS A 27 7.65 -13.79 -8.24
C LYS A 27 6.12 -13.80 -8.07
N ALA A 28 5.63 -12.93 -7.18
CA ALA A 28 4.23 -12.93 -6.77
C ALA A 28 3.32 -12.67 -7.97
N ASP A 29 2.29 -13.52 -8.12
CA ASP A 29 1.23 -13.32 -9.10
C ASP A 29 0.56 -11.95 -8.92
N SER A 30 0.16 -11.34 -10.04
CA SER A 30 -0.44 -9.99 -10.05
C SER A 30 -1.63 -9.86 -9.08
N LYS A 31 -2.40 -10.94 -8.88
CA LYS A 31 -3.56 -11.01 -7.97
C LYS A 31 -3.24 -10.72 -6.50
N TRP A 32 -2.00 -10.92 -6.05
CA TRP A 32 -1.58 -10.69 -4.67
C TRP A 32 -0.96 -9.32 -4.44
N LEU A 33 -0.61 -8.59 -5.51
CA LEU A 33 0.05 -7.29 -5.43
C LEU A 33 -0.71 -6.26 -4.57
N PRO A 34 -2.05 -6.15 -4.66
CA PRO A 34 -2.77 -5.18 -3.86
C PRO A 34 -2.71 -5.49 -2.37
N LEU A 35 -2.87 -6.76 -2.00
CA LEU A 35 -2.77 -7.20 -0.60
C LEU A 35 -1.35 -6.99 -0.06
N LEU A 36 -0.35 -7.32 -0.88
CA LEU A 36 1.04 -7.19 -0.52
C LEU A 36 1.44 -5.73 -0.30
N ASN A 37 0.89 -4.81 -1.09
CA ASN A 37 1.14 -3.39 -0.93
C ASN A 37 0.39 -2.78 0.24
N LEU A 38 -0.84 -3.24 0.53
CA LEU A 38 -1.54 -2.87 1.75
C LEU A 38 -0.76 -3.27 3.00
N LEU A 39 -0.30 -4.52 3.05
CA LEU A 39 0.50 -5.04 4.17
C LEU A 39 1.82 -4.28 4.31
N THR A 40 2.48 -3.99 3.19
CA THR A 40 3.71 -3.17 3.17
C THR A 40 3.45 -1.76 3.70
N GLY A 41 2.37 -1.12 3.25
CA GLY A 41 1.96 0.20 3.70
C GLY A 41 1.63 0.26 5.19
N LEU A 42 0.87 -0.71 5.69
CA LEU A 42 0.59 -0.87 7.12
C LEU A 42 1.86 -1.10 7.93
N PHE A 43 2.73 -2.00 7.48
CA PHE A 43 4.00 -2.30 8.14
C PHE A 43 4.87 -1.04 8.27
N LEU A 44 5.03 -0.29 7.19
CA LEU A 44 5.82 0.94 7.19
C LEU A 44 5.17 2.04 8.03
N GLY A 45 3.85 2.19 7.99
CA GLY A 45 3.11 3.14 8.83
C GLY A 45 3.28 2.85 10.33
N ILE A 46 3.16 1.57 10.73
CA ILE A 46 3.40 1.12 12.10
C ILE A 46 4.86 1.38 12.49
N ALA A 47 5.82 0.89 11.70
CA ALA A 47 7.25 1.02 11.99
C ALA A 47 7.68 2.48 12.14
N TRP A 48 7.18 3.36 11.27
CA TRP A 48 7.45 4.80 11.33
C TRP A 48 6.89 5.41 12.61
N SER A 49 5.62 5.14 12.93
CA SER A 49 5.00 5.71 14.12
C SER A 49 5.69 5.29 15.41
N LEU A 50 6.05 4.02 15.54
CA LEU A 50 6.73 3.51 16.73
C LEU A 50 8.14 4.09 16.89
N SER A 51 8.80 4.48 15.79
CA SER A 51 10.17 4.98 15.80
C SER A 51 10.25 6.51 15.95
N PHE A 52 9.33 7.25 15.33
CA PHE A 52 9.45 8.71 15.18
C PHE A 52 8.25 9.52 15.68
N ALA A 53 7.03 8.96 15.67
CA ALA A 53 5.82 9.70 16.03
C ALA A 53 4.77 8.80 16.72
N PRO A 54 5.04 8.36 17.97
CA PRO A 54 4.19 7.39 18.66
C PRO A 54 2.78 7.92 18.96
N ASP A 55 2.68 9.23 19.18
CA ASP A 55 1.43 9.97 19.38
C ASP A 55 0.54 10.03 18.12
N GLN A 56 1.12 9.78 16.95
CA GLN A 56 0.43 9.88 15.65
C GLN A 56 0.25 8.51 14.98
N MET A 57 0.30 7.43 15.76
CA MET A 57 0.19 6.05 15.26
C MET A 57 -0.98 5.87 14.30
N ILE A 58 -2.18 6.33 14.68
CA ILE A 58 -3.38 6.19 13.84
C ILE A 58 -3.19 6.88 12.49
N VAL A 59 -2.62 8.08 12.46
CA VAL A 59 -2.41 8.86 11.23
C VAL A 59 -1.42 8.17 10.29
N PHE A 60 -0.30 7.69 10.81
CA PHE A 60 0.73 7.03 10.01
C PHE A 60 0.34 5.64 9.54
N VAL A 61 -0.41 4.89 10.35
CA VAL A 61 -0.94 3.57 9.94
C VAL A 61 -1.94 3.72 8.80
N TRP A 62 -2.89 4.66 8.91
CA TRP A 62 -3.85 4.92 7.83
C TRP A 62 -3.20 5.56 6.61
N GLY A 63 -2.28 6.52 6.80
CA GLY A 63 -1.51 7.11 5.71
C GLY A 63 -0.68 6.07 4.96
N GLY A 64 -0.06 5.15 5.70
CA GLY A 64 0.68 4.01 5.16
C GLY A 64 -0.21 3.05 4.39
N ALA A 65 -1.38 2.68 4.91
CA ALA A 65 -2.35 1.84 4.20
C ALA A 65 -2.79 2.48 2.87
N ILE A 66 -3.16 3.76 2.88
CA ILE A 66 -3.57 4.51 1.69
C ILE A 66 -2.42 4.59 0.67
N ALA A 67 -1.20 4.88 1.13
CA ALA A 67 0.01 4.88 0.31
C ALA A 67 0.26 3.50 -0.33
N GLY A 68 0.09 2.43 0.46
CA GLY A 68 0.11 1.02 0.04
C GLY A 68 -0.80 0.77 -1.15
N LEU A 69 -2.08 1.08 -0.99
CA LEU A 69 -3.07 0.86 -2.03
C LEU A 69 -2.83 1.72 -3.27
N ALA A 70 -2.39 2.97 -3.09
CA ALA A 70 -2.03 3.87 -4.19
C ALA A 70 -0.84 3.34 -5.01
N ALA A 71 0.16 2.76 -4.35
CA ALA A 71 1.34 2.18 -5.01
C ALA A 71 1.03 0.90 -5.80
N GLY A 72 -0.01 0.16 -5.43
CA GLY A 72 -0.37 -1.12 -6.06
C GLY A 72 -1.27 -1.05 -7.26
N GLY A 73 -1.72 0.13 -7.65
CA GLY A 73 -2.72 0.26 -8.69
C GLY A 73 -3.97 -0.52 -8.26
N PHE A 74 -4.68 -0.04 -7.24
CA PHE A 74 -6.00 -0.57 -6.85
C PHE A 74 -6.96 -0.69 -8.05
N TYR A 75 -6.66 0.02 -9.15
CA TYR A 75 -7.36 -0.04 -10.43
C TYR A 75 -7.32 -1.42 -11.14
N ASP A 76 -6.22 -2.18 -11.03
CA ASP A 76 -6.12 -3.53 -11.65
C ASP A 76 -7.08 -4.54 -11.00
N LEU A 77 -7.45 -4.30 -9.74
CA LEU A 77 -8.39 -5.11 -8.97
C LEU A 77 -9.82 -5.00 -9.51
N GLY A 78 -10.24 -3.80 -9.93
CA GLY A 78 -11.56 -3.60 -10.53
C GLY A 78 -11.62 -4.10 -11.98
N ALA A 79 -10.57 -3.84 -12.76
CA ALA A 79 -10.54 -4.17 -14.18
C ALA A 79 -10.66 -5.69 -14.46
N ASN A 80 -10.04 -6.54 -13.64
CA ASN A 80 -10.15 -8.00 -13.78
C ASN A 80 -11.50 -8.57 -13.28
N THR A 81 -12.21 -7.87 -12.39
CA THR A 81 -13.54 -8.28 -11.96
C THR A 81 -14.59 -7.98 -13.04
N PHE A 82 -14.53 -6.80 -13.67
CA PHE A 82 -15.49 -6.45 -14.74
C PHE A 82 -15.29 -7.27 -16.02
N ARG A 83 -14.04 -7.62 -16.38
CA ARG A 83 -13.76 -8.36 -17.62
C ARG A 83 -14.19 -9.84 -17.58
N LYS A 84 -14.51 -10.38 -16.39
CA LYS A 84 -14.94 -11.77 -16.25
C LYS A 84 -16.42 -11.98 -16.62
N ASP A 85 -17.21 -10.90 -16.68
CA ASP A 85 -18.64 -10.97 -16.96
C ASP A 85 -18.96 -10.84 -18.47
N ASP A 86 -18.00 -10.37 -19.29
CA ASP A 86 -18.17 -10.23 -20.75
C ASP A 86 -17.89 -11.52 -21.55
N ASP A 87 -17.30 -12.54 -20.90
CA ASP A 87 -16.93 -13.82 -21.53
C ASP A 87 -17.91 -14.98 -21.18
N ALA A 88 -19.09 -14.67 -20.62
CA ALA A 88 -20.10 -15.65 -20.18
C ALA A 88 -21.33 -15.75 -21.09
#